data_AF-A0A815WFH7-F1
#
_entry.id   AF-A0A815WFH7-F1
#
_cell.length_a   1.000
_cell.length_b   1.000
_cell.length_c   1.000
_cell.angle_alpha   90.00
_cell.angle_beta   90.00
_cell.angle_gamma   90.00
#
_symmetry.space_group_name_H-M   'P 1'
#
loop_
_entity.id
_entity.type
_entity.pdbx_description
1 polymer ?
#
loop_
_entity_poly.entity_id
_entity_poly.type
_entity_poly.pdbx_seq_one_letter_code
_entity_poly.pdbx_strand_id
1 'polypeptide(L)'
;MKSMNNFSTQWTEKVLSESIPLNEYPRPHLKRKLWLNLNGIWSFTITSINETFPKIYDQFIRVPFPVESYLSGIQKRIDSTMFLWYKRKFNIQHFHINEQYRIILHFDKVDYETIVYINNRLIGL
;
A
#
# COMPACT_ATOMS: atom_id res chain seq x y z
N MET A 1 7.87 -12.10 -29.54
CA MET A 1 7.47 -11.45 -28.28
C MET A 1 6.39 -10.43 -28.59
N LYS A 2 5.14 -10.66 -28.16
CA LYS A 2 4.07 -9.66 -28.32
C LYS A 2 4.45 -8.43 -27.50
N SER A 3 4.65 -7.29 -28.17
CA SER A 3 4.64 -5.98 -27.53
C SER A 3 3.32 -5.86 -26.75
N MET A 4 3.38 -5.95 -25.43
CA MET A 4 2.25 -5.55 -24.60
C MET A 4 2.12 -4.04 -24.80
N ASN A 5 1.13 -3.62 -25.60
CA ASN A 5 0.68 -2.24 -25.63
C ASN A 5 0.07 -1.93 -24.26
N ASN A 6 0.93 -1.64 -23.30
CA ASN A 6 0.54 -0.97 -22.08
C ASN A 6 0.02 0.40 -22.52
N PHE A 7 -1.13 0.83 -22.01
CA PHE A 7 -1.65 2.19 -22.18
C PHE A 7 -0.73 3.19 -21.42
N SER A 8 0.55 3.21 -21.78
CA SER A 8 1.55 4.08 -21.18
C SER A 8 1.36 5.49 -21.69
N THR A 9 1.56 6.43 -20.78
CA THR A 9 1.62 7.85 -21.08
C THR A 9 2.96 8.38 -20.60
N GLN A 10 3.29 9.61 -20.95
CA GLN A 10 4.48 10.30 -20.42
C GLN A 10 4.56 10.30 -18.87
N TRP A 11 3.41 10.16 -18.19
CA TRP A 11 3.34 10.11 -16.73
C TRP A 11 3.69 8.74 -16.15
N THR A 12 3.58 7.68 -16.95
CA THR A 12 3.87 6.31 -16.53
C THR A 12 5.34 6.17 -16.10
N GLU A 13 6.27 6.67 -16.90
CA GLU A 13 7.71 6.61 -16.60
C GLU A 13 8.07 7.44 -15.36
N LYS A 14 7.43 8.61 -15.22
CA LYS A 14 7.61 9.45 -14.03
C LYS A 14 7.21 8.70 -12.75
N VAL A 15 6.02 8.11 -12.74
CA VAL A 15 5.52 7.34 -11.59
C VAL A 15 6.40 6.12 -11.28
N LEU A 16 6.91 5.45 -12.30
CA LEU A 16 7.75 4.26 -12.12
C LEU A 16 9.15 4.60 -11.58
N SER A 17 9.68 5.78 -11.93
CA SER A 17 10.99 6.26 -11.46
C SER A 17 10.97 6.82 -10.03
N GLU A 18 9.82 7.26 -9.53
CA GLU A 18 9.67 7.71 -8.15
C GLU A 18 9.59 6.54 -7.15
N SER A 19 10.25 6.66 -6.00
CA SER A 19 10.16 5.67 -4.93
C SER A 19 8.86 5.77 -4.12
N ILE A 20 8.29 6.98 -4.03
CA ILE A 20 7.05 7.29 -3.33
C ILE A 20 6.13 8.03 -4.33
N PRO A 21 5.23 7.32 -5.02
CA PRO A 21 4.28 7.96 -5.92
C PRO A 21 3.23 8.75 -5.13
N LEU A 22 2.72 9.83 -5.73
CA LEU A 22 1.68 10.70 -5.14
C LEU A 22 2.09 11.18 -3.74
N ASN A 23 3.24 11.87 -3.67
CA ASN A 23 3.85 12.27 -2.39
C ASN A 23 3.27 13.57 -1.79
N GLU A 24 2.27 14.15 -2.44
CA GLU A 24 1.51 15.28 -1.94
C GLU A 24 0.64 14.92 -0.72
N TYR A 25 0.43 15.89 0.17
CA TYR A 25 -0.47 15.71 1.31
C TYR A 25 -1.92 15.75 0.82
N PRO A 26 -2.79 14.77 1.18
CA PRO A 26 -4.15 14.66 0.59
C PRO A 26 -5.03 15.91 0.74
N ARG A 27 -4.82 16.68 1.82
CA ARG A 27 -5.51 17.95 2.09
C ARG A 27 -4.50 19.08 2.30
N PRO A 28 -3.96 19.72 1.24
CA PRO A 28 -2.81 20.62 1.34
C PRO A 28 -2.97 21.74 2.38
N HIS A 29 -4.19 22.29 2.52
CA HIS A 29 -4.49 23.35 3.49
C HIS A 29 -4.58 22.87 4.96
N LEU A 30 -4.71 21.56 5.19
CA LEU A 30 -4.83 20.94 6.52
C LEU A 30 -3.59 20.10 6.87
N LYS A 31 -2.43 20.43 6.28
CA LYS A 31 -1.18 19.70 6.46
C LYS A 31 -0.74 19.73 7.92
N ARG A 32 -0.58 18.54 8.51
CA ARG A 32 0.03 18.37 9.83
C ARG A 32 1.55 18.35 9.70
N LYS A 33 2.24 18.90 10.71
CA LYS A 33 3.72 18.92 10.76
C LYS A 33 4.32 17.52 10.79
N LEU A 34 3.74 16.63 11.58
CA LEU A 34 4.15 15.23 11.69
C LEU A 34 3.28 14.37 10.76
N TRP A 35 3.81 14.06 9.59
CA TRP A 35 3.15 13.22 8.60
C TRP A 35 4.18 12.36 7.87
N LEU A 36 3.81 11.11 7.62
CA LEU A 36 4.61 10.14 6.90
C LEU A 36 3.74 9.52 5.82
N ASN A 37 4.18 9.63 4.57
CA ASN A 37 3.56 8.94 3.46
C ASN A 37 4.02 7.47 3.43
N LEU A 38 3.05 6.54 3.37
CA LEU A 38 3.30 5.12 3.28
C LEU A 38 3.07 4.57 1.86
N ASN A 39 3.02 5.42 0.83
CA ASN A 39 3.06 5.00 -0.58
C ASN A 39 4.44 4.47 -0.96
N GLY A 40 4.49 3.70 -2.05
CA GLY A 40 5.70 3.05 -2.56
C GLY A 40 5.58 1.53 -2.55
N ILE A 41 6.72 0.84 -2.45
CA ILE A 41 6.76 -0.62 -2.55
C ILE A 41 6.42 -1.29 -1.21
N TRP A 42 5.49 -2.24 -1.25
CA TRP A 42 5.09 -3.09 -0.13
C TRP A 42 5.36 -4.55 -0.48
N SER A 43 5.72 -5.36 0.51
CA SER A 43 5.72 -6.81 0.37
C SER A 43 4.29 -7.29 0.20
N PHE A 44 4.07 -8.22 -0.72
CA PHE A 44 2.75 -8.64 -1.16
C PHE A 44 2.68 -10.16 -1.31
N THR A 45 1.51 -10.72 -1.05
CA THR A 45 1.16 -12.08 -1.46
C THR A 45 -0.36 -12.21 -1.53
N ILE A 46 -0.83 -13.27 -2.19
CA ILE A 46 -2.23 -13.63 -2.31
C ILE A 46 -2.41 -15.04 -1.76
N THR A 47 -3.34 -15.21 -0.84
CA THR A 47 -3.73 -16.51 -0.29
C THR A 47 -5.16 -16.85 -0.65
N SER A 48 -5.61 -18.06 -0.32
CA SER A 48 -7.05 -18.35 -0.25
C SER A 48 -7.70 -17.56 0.91
N ILE A 49 -9.00 -17.26 0.80
CA ILE A 49 -9.80 -16.63 1.85
C ILE A 49 -9.86 -17.43 3.16
N ASN A 50 -9.62 -18.74 3.09
CA ASN A 50 -9.62 -19.62 4.26
C ASN A 50 -8.25 -19.65 4.98
N GLU A 51 -7.22 -19.05 4.40
CA GLU A 51 -5.89 -19.01 5.00
C GLU A 51 -5.73 -17.82 5.94
N THR A 52 -5.11 -18.08 7.08
CA THR A 52 -4.70 -17.04 8.03
C THR A 52 -3.37 -16.41 7.62
N PHE A 53 -2.88 -15.46 8.45
CA PHE A 53 -1.57 -14.79 8.35
C PHE A 53 -0.51 -15.54 7.50
N PRO A 54 -0.10 -15.00 6.35
CA PRO A 54 0.87 -15.64 5.49
C PRO A 54 2.27 -15.57 6.12
N LYS A 55 3.02 -16.66 5.96
CA LYS A 55 4.42 -16.75 6.40
C LYS A 55 5.38 -16.12 5.40
N ILE A 56 5.01 -16.11 4.12
CA ILE A 56 5.85 -15.72 3.00
C ILE A 56 5.16 -14.57 2.26
N TYR A 57 5.95 -13.56 1.89
CA TYR A 57 5.55 -12.49 0.98
C TYR A 57 6.53 -12.50 -0.18
N ASP A 58 6.13 -13.16 -1.27
CA ASP A 58 6.97 -13.51 -2.41
C ASP A 58 6.93 -12.47 -3.54
N GLN A 59 6.07 -11.46 -3.41
CA GLN A 59 5.87 -10.41 -4.40
C GLN A 59 6.04 -9.02 -3.80
N PHE A 60 6.07 -8.03 -4.68
CA PHE A 60 6.13 -6.62 -4.32
C PHE A 60 5.07 -5.86 -5.10
N ILE A 61 4.26 -5.08 -4.40
CA ILE A 61 3.23 -4.23 -4.99
C ILE A 61 3.54 -2.76 -4.76
N ARG A 62 3.32 -1.93 -5.78
CA ARG A 62 3.43 -0.47 -5.67
C ARG A 62 2.09 0.15 -5.26
N VAL A 63 2.00 0.57 -4.01
CA VAL A 63 0.87 1.31 -3.45
C VAL A 63 0.98 2.79 -3.87
N PRO A 64 -0.10 3.43 -4.35
CA PRO A 64 -1.51 3.06 -4.17
C PRO A 64 -2.20 2.46 -5.42
N PHE A 65 -1.45 1.83 -6.33
CA PHE A 65 -2.04 1.30 -7.56
C PHE A 65 -2.76 -0.04 -7.33
N PRO A 66 -3.92 -0.28 -7.97
CA PRO A 66 -4.69 -1.51 -7.79
C PRO A 66 -3.95 -2.70 -8.40
N VAL A 67 -4.15 -3.90 -7.84
CA VAL A 67 -3.41 -5.13 -8.17
C VAL A 67 -3.45 -5.47 -9.68
N GLU A 68 -4.58 -5.21 -10.32
CA GLU A 68 -4.79 -5.48 -11.74
C GLU A 68 -4.00 -4.53 -12.66
N SER A 69 -3.57 -3.38 -12.15
CA SER A 69 -2.92 -2.36 -12.97
C SER A 69 -1.46 -2.67 -13.26
N TYR A 70 -0.98 -2.19 -14.41
CA TYR A 70 0.44 -2.20 -14.78
C TYR A 70 1.32 -1.50 -13.74
N LEU A 71 0.87 -0.35 -13.22
CA LEU A 71 1.66 0.45 -12.27
C LEU A 71 1.87 -0.23 -10.91
N SER A 72 1.01 -1.19 -10.55
CA SER A 72 1.18 -1.97 -9.31
C SER A 72 2.35 -2.94 -9.38
N GLY A 73 2.73 -3.38 -10.59
CA GLY A 73 3.70 -4.44 -10.83
C GLY A 73 3.15 -5.87 -10.70
N ILE A 74 1.87 -6.07 -10.32
CA ILE A 74 1.28 -7.40 -10.14
C ILE A 74 0.49 -7.87 -11.37
N GLN A 75 -0.38 -7.02 -11.92
CA GLN A 75 -1.21 -7.30 -13.12
C GLN A 75 -2.00 -8.61 -13.04
N LYS A 76 -2.56 -8.91 -11.88
CA LYS A 76 -3.33 -10.15 -11.66
C LYS A 76 -4.80 -9.81 -11.44
N ARG A 77 -5.68 -10.54 -12.11
CA ARG A 77 -7.12 -10.50 -11.87
C ARG A 77 -7.41 -11.11 -10.50
N ILE A 78 -8.17 -10.39 -9.68
CA ILE A 78 -8.63 -10.85 -8.38
C ILE A 78 -10.08 -11.35 -8.47
N ASP A 79 -10.39 -12.38 -7.69
CA ASP A 79 -11.74 -12.91 -7.51
C ASP A 79 -12.05 -13.13 -6.03
N SER A 80 -13.29 -13.52 -5.73
CA SER A 80 -13.81 -13.64 -4.36
C SER A 80 -13.19 -14.79 -3.54
N THR A 81 -12.35 -15.62 -4.13
CA THR A 81 -11.65 -16.71 -3.41
C THR A 81 -10.29 -16.28 -2.88
N MET A 82 -9.82 -15.10 -3.28
CA MET A 82 -8.48 -14.60 -2.99
C MET A 82 -8.48 -13.58 -1.85
N PHE A 83 -7.49 -13.68 -0.97
CA PHE A 83 -7.21 -12.69 0.07
C PHE A 83 -5.86 -12.03 -0.18
N LEU A 84 -5.83 -10.70 -0.17
CA LEU A 84 -4.66 -9.91 -0.54
C LEU A 84 -3.94 -9.44 0.72
N TRP A 85 -2.66 -9.77 0.83
CA TRP A 85 -1.85 -9.41 1.99
C TRP A 85 -0.81 -8.37 1.63
N TYR A 86 -0.87 -7.24 2.32
CA TYR A 86 0.07 -6.13 2.18
C TYR A 86 0.89 -6.00 3.45
N LYS A 87 2.21 -5.88 3.31
CA LYS A 87 3.13 -5.70 4.44
C LYS A 87 4.18 -4.64 4.16
N ARG A 88 4.30 -3.69 5.09
CA ARG A 88 5.34 -2.66 5.06
C ARG A 88 5.96 -2.48 6.44
N LYS A 89 7.29 -2.36 6.44
CA LYS A 89 8.05 -1.87 7.60
C LYS A 89 8.29 -0.39 7.41
N PHE A 90 8.13 0.38 8.47
CA PHE A 90 8.39 1.81 8.48
C PHE A 90 8.87 2.22 9.87
N ASN A 91 9.50 3.39 9.94
CA ASN A 91 10.06 3.95 11.16
C ASN A 91 9.28 5.20 11.56
N ILE A 92 9.00 5.33 12.86
CA ILE A 92 8.29 6.46 13.45
C ILE A 92 9.18 7.31 14.38
N GLN A 93 10.50 7.21 14.28
CA GLN A 93 11.47 7.92 15.13
C GLN A 93 11.24 9.43 15.26
N HIS A 94 10.71 10.07 14.21
CA HIS A 94 10.39 11.51 14.23
C HIS A 94 9.03 11.84 14.86
N PHE A 95 8.22 10.84 15.18
CA PHE A 95 6.96 11.01 15.90
C PHE A 95 7.26 10.89 17.40
N HIS A 96 7.27 12.02 18.10
CA HIS A 96 7.38 12.02 19.56
C HIS A 96 6.10 11.43 20.15
N ILE A 97 6.17 10.17 20.60
CA ILE A 97 5.06 9.51 21.29
C ILE A 97 5.14 9.90 22.76
N ASN A 98 4.22 10.76 23.19
CA ASN A 98 3.94 11.01 24.59
C ASN A 98 2.42 11.04 24.77
N GLU A 99 1.94 11.19 26.00
CA GLU A 99 0.51 11.17 26.33
C GLU A 99 -0.34 12.21 25.58
N GLN A 100 0.28 13.23 24.97
CA GLN A 100 -0.41 14.29 24.23
C GLN A 100 -0.58 13.98 22.73
N TYR A 101 0.13 12.98 22.19
CA TYR A 101 0.11 12.67 20.76
C TYR A 101 -0.51 11.30 20.48
N ARG A 102 -1.52 11.29 19.61
CA ARG A 102 -2.11 10.07 19.03
C ARG A 102 -1.58 9.84 17.63
N ILE A 103 -1.02 8.66 17.38
CA ILE A 103 -0.68 8.22 16.02
C ILE A 103 -1.96 7.70 15.36
N ILE A 104 -2.20 8.17 14.13
CA ILE A 104 -3.32 7.72 13.29
C ILE A 104 -2.73 7.17 12.01
N LEU A 105 -3.00 5.89 11.73
CA LEU A 105 -2.79 5.30 10.42
C LEU A 105 -4.03 5.60 9.56
N HIS A 106 -3.82 6.24 8.42
CA HIS A 106 -4.89 6.65 7.52
C HIS A 106 -4.76 5.91 6.20
N PHE A 107 -5.86 5.30 5.77
CA PHE A 107 -6.01 4.75 4.43
C PHE A 107 -7.03 5.62 3.70
N ASP A 108 -6.63 6.22 2.58
CA ASP A 108 -7.54 7.06 1.80
C ASP A 108 -8.70 6.24 1.24
N LYS A 109 -8.39 5.03 0.75
CA LYS A 109 -9.36 4.04 0.31
C LYS A 109 -8.75 2.64 0.43
N VAL A 110 -9.58 1.68 0.84
CA VAL A 110 -9.32 0.26 0.61
C VAL A 110 -10.60 -0.36 0.06
N ASP A 111 -10.46 -1.41 -0.74
CA ASP A 111 -11.56 -2.12 -1.37
C ASP A 111 -11.34 -3.63 -1.23
N TYR A 112 -12.28 -4.42 -0.70
CA TYR A 112 -13.58 -4.04 -0.13
C TYR A 112 -13.57 -3.92 1.40
N GLU A 113 -12.86 -4.83 2.07
CA GLU A 113 -12.76 -4.93 3.53
C GLU A 113 -11.29 -5.03 3.94
N THR A 114 -10.90 -4.56 5.13
CA THR A 114 -9.48 -4.50 5.50
C THR A 114 -9.21 -4.78 6.96
N ILE A 115 -8.52 -5.88 7.21
CA ILE A 115 -8.03 -6.20 8.55
C ILE A 115 -6.62 -5.64 8.72
N VAL A 116 -6.44 -4.73 9.67
CA VAL A 116 -5.16 -4.04 9.89
C VAL A 116 -4.45 -4.59 11.11
N TYR A 117 -3.19 -4.95 10.92
CA TYR A 117 -2.30 -5.39 11.99
C TYR A 117 -1.06 -4.50 12.10
N ILE A 118 -0.65 -4.16 13.32
CA ILE A 118 0.63 -3.53 13.64
C ILE A 118 1.40 -4.45 14.58
N ASN A 119 2.62 -4.82 14.20
CA ASN A 119 3.46 -5.76 14.97
C ASN A 119 2.69 -7.01 15.41
N ASN A 120 1.97 -7.62 14.46
CA ASN A 120 1.16 -8.83 14.64
C ASN A 120 -0.05 -8.68 15.59
N ARG A 121 -0.43 -7.46 15.97
CA ARG A 121 -1.63 -7.18 16.77
C ARG A 121 -2.71 -6.54 15.91
N LEU A 122 -3.94 -7.04 16.02
CA LEU A 122 -5.11 -6.49 15.35
C LEU A 122 -5.39 -5.08 15.90
N ILE A 123 -5.54 -4.10 15.01
CA ILE A 123 -5.85 -2.71 15.38
C ILE A 123 -7.11 -2.15 14.74
N GLY A 124 -7.67 -2.84 13.74
CA GLY A 124 -8.89 -2.42 13.05
C GLY A 124 -9.38 -3.41 11.99
N LEU A 125 -10.65 -3.28 11.66
CA LEU A 125 -11.37 -3.90 10.55
C LEU A 125 -11.88 -2.79 9.62
#